data_AF-A0A3N5VSS6-F1
#
_entry.id   AF-A0A3N5VSS6-F1
#
_cell.length_a   1.000
_cell.length_b   1.000
_cell.length_c   1.000
_cell.angle_alpha   90.00
_cell.angle_beta   90.00
_cell.angle_gamma   90.00
#
_symmetry.space_group_name_H-M   'P 1'
#
loop_
_entity.id
_entity.type
_entity.pdbx_description
1 polymer ?
#
loop_
_entity_poly.entity_id
_entity_poly.type
_entity_poly.pdbx_seq_one_letter_code
_entity_poly.pdbx_strand_id
1 'polypeptide(L)'
;MTHELSRNRVTRSGFPARRLSNAFLSVEIVPELGARIVSLKNVRTGREWCWHPDESMQLFANDYGDSFAESPNVGFDECFPSIEACDWQGRRLPCHGEVWSVPWELDEQAWERGIISTTVTCRQSPFELNRQVSI
;
A
#
# COMPACT_ATOMS: atom_id res chain seq x y z
N MET A 1 16.83 25.27 7.76
CA MET A 1 16.74 24.58 6.44
C MET A 1 15.42 23.85 6.43
N THR A 2 14.44 24.33 5.67
CA THR A 2 13.27 23.54 5.32
C THR A 2 13.76 22.34 4.53
N HIS A 3 13.61 21.13 5.08
CA HIS A 3 13.95 19.92 4.35
C HIS A 3 12.92 19.76 3.23
N GLU A 4 13.33 20.03 2.00
CA GLU A 4 12.44 20.01 0.85
C GLU A 4 11.92 18.59 0.62
N LEU A 5 10.60 18.45 0.57
CA LEU A 5 9.93 17.21 0.29
C LEU A 5 10.08 16.89 -1.21
N SER A 6 10.71 15.77 -1.51
CA SER A 6 10.80 15.25 -2.87
C SER A 6 9.66 14.28 -3.16
N ARG A 7 9.16 14.33 -4.39
CA ARG A 7 8.07 13.53 -4.93
C ARG A 7 8.56 12.82 -6.17
N ASN A 8 8.60 11.49 -6.15
CA ASN A 8 9.07 10.70 -7.27
C ASN A 8 7.98 9.73 -7.74
N ARG A 9 7.78 9.66 -9.05
CA ARG A 9 7.06 8.57 -9.72
C ARG A 9 8.09 7.48 -10.01
N VAL A 10 7.84 6.27 -9.54
CA VAL A 10 8.78 5.15 -9.59
C VAL A 10 8.08 3.94 -10.17
N THR A 11 8.83 2.97 -10.70
CA THR A 11 8.30 1.67 -11.12
C THR A 11 8.89 0.56 -10.26
N ARG A 12 8.06 -0.38 -9.82
CA ARG A 12 8.45 -1.57 -9.03
C ARG A 12 7.86 -2.82 -9.62
N SER A 13 8.71 -3.73 -10.09
CA SER A 13 8.28 -4.99 -10.72
C SER A 13 7.18 -4.79 -11.78
N GLY A 14 7.25 -3.67 -12.53
CA GLY A 14 6.24 -3.27 -13.52
C GLY A 14 5.13 -2.34 -13.02
N PHE A 15 4.90 -2.23 -11.71
CA PHE A 15 3.83 -1.41 -11.13
C PHE A 15 4.25 0.05 -10.90
N PRO A 16 3.40 1.03 -11.24
CA PRO A 16 3.57 2.42 -10.83
C PRO A 16 3.54 2.59 -9.31
N ALA A 17 4.54 3.28 -8.78
CA ALA A 17 4.70 3.60 -7.38
C ALA A 17 4.80 5.12 -7.18
N ARG A 18 4.44 5.57 -5.97
CA ARG A 18 4.63 6.95 -5.50
C ARG A 18 5.59 6.93 -4.34
N ARG A 19 6.63 7.76 -4.40
CA ARG A 19 7.62 7.89 -3.34
C ARG A 19 7.73 9.32 -2.84
N LEU A 20 7.44 9.51 -1.55
CA LEU A 20 7.77 10.74 -0.82
C LEU A 20 9.11 10.55 -0.13
N SER A 21 10.00 11.55 -0.18
CA SER A 21 11.24 11.52 0.61
C SER A 21 11.63 12.90 1.10
N ASN A 22 12.15 12.97 2.33
CA ASN A 22 12.79 14.16 2.90
C ASN A 22 14.18 13.78 3.45
N ALA A 23 14.81 14.67 4.23
CA ALA A 23 16.16 14.44 4.76
C ALA A 23 16.27 13.35 5.86
N PHE A 24 15.15 12.74 6.25
CA PHE A 24 15.08 11.75 7.34
C PHE A 24 14.45 10.44 6.88
N LEU A 25 13.38 10.51 6.11
CA LEU A 25 12.54 9.37 5.75
C LEU A 25 12.23 9.35 4.25
N SER A 26 12.05 8.14 3.73
CA SER A 26 11.52 7.86 2.41
C SER A 26 10.42 6.81 2.56
N VAL A 27 9.25 7.06 1.98
CA VAL A 27 8.14 6.10 1.96
C VAL A 27 7.72 5.88 0.52
N GLU A 28 7.45 4.63 0.16
CA GLU A 28 7.04 4.24 -1.17
C GLU A 28 5.80 3.36 -1.14
N ILE A 29 4.82 3.69 -1.98
CA ILE A 29 3.50 3.08 -2.02
C ILE A 29 3.18 2.65 -3.44
N VAL A 30 2.55 1.48 -3.61
CA VAL A 30 2.06 0.96 -4.88
C VAL A 30 0.53 0.93 -4.87
N PRO A 31 -0.16 1.96 -5.41
CA PRO A 31 -1.62 2.06 -5.40
C PRO A 31 -2.33 0.82 -5.98
N GLU A 32 -1.79 0.24 -7.05
CA GLU A 32 -2.39 -0.90 -7.75
C GLU A 32 -2.41 -2.20 -6.95
N LEU A 33 -1.60 -2.29 -5.87
CA LEU A 33 -1.50 -3.48 -5.02
C LEU A 33 -2.06 -3.17 -3.63
N GLY A 34 -3.34 -2.83 -3.52
CA GLY A 34 -3.96 -2.49 -2.23
C GLY A 34 -3.40 -1.22 -1.59
N ALA A 35 -2.82 -0.33 -2.40
CA ALA A 35 -1.98 0.75 -1.92
C ALA A 35 -0.89 0.27 -0.94
N ARG A 36 -0.28 -0.88 -1.17
CA ARG A 36 0.77 -1.43 -0.29
C ARG A 36 1.92 -0.45 -0.08
N ILE A 37 2.38 -0.32 1.16
CA ILE A 37 3.62 0.41 1.49
C ILE A 37 4.76 -0.58 1.30
N VAL A 38 5.56 -0.40 0.25
CA VAL A 38 6.63 -1.34 -0.13
C VAL A 38 7.99 -0.95 0.43
N SER A 39 8.17 0.28 0.91
CA SER A 39 9.39 0.73 1.57
C SER A 39 9.08 1.85 2.57
N LEU A 40 9.74 1.78 3.73
CA LEU A 40 9.80 2.83 4.74
C LEU A 40 11.24 2.90 5.23
N LYS A 41 12.01 3.81 4.65
CA LYS A 41 13.46 3.87 4.83
C LYS A 41 13.87 5.10 5.62
N ASN A 42 14.73 4.89 6.61
CA ASN A 42 15.48 5.98 7.23
C ASN A 42 16.63 6.40 6.29
N VAL A 43 16.56 7.60 5.74
CA VAL A 43 17.49 8.11 4.73
C VAL A 43 18.90 8.29 5.29
N ARG A 44 19.03 8.66 6.57
CA ARG A 44 20.34 8.94 7.19
C ARG A 44 21.14 7.69 7.50
N THR A 45 20.46 6.62 7.91
CA THR A 45 21.09 5.36 8.32
C THR A 45 21.02 4.28 7.25
N GLY A 46 20.16 4.48 6.23
CA GLY A 46 19.89 3.47 5.23
C GLY A 46 18.99 2.33 5.71
N ARG A 47 18.54 2.33 6.97
CA ARG A 47 17.69 1.27 7.52
C ARG A 47 16.34 1.21 6.81
N GLU A 48 16.04 0.07 6.20
CA GLU A 48 14.72 -0.30 5.70
C GLU A 48 13.90 -0.94 6.84
N TRP A 49 12.64 -0.53 6.96
CA TRP A 49 11.72 -1.04 7.97
C TRP A 49 10.66 -1.98 7.40
N CYS A 50 10.40 -1.91 6.09
CA CYS A 50 9.59 -2.90 5.41
C CYS A 50 10.34 -4.22 5.27
N TRP A 51 9.65 -5.34 5.48
CA TRP A 51 10.19 -6.65 5.16
C TRP A 51 10.11 -6.93 3.67
N HIS A 52 11.13 -7.60 3.13
CA HIS A 52 11.19 -8.08 1.74
C HIS A 52 11.60 -9.57 1.72
N PRO A 53 10.94 -10.41 0.91
CA PRO A 53 11.41 -11.77 0.64
C PRO A 53 12.64 -11.66 -0.26
N ASP A 54 13.81 -11.90 0.34
CA ASP A 54 15.14 -11.88 -0.29
C ASP A 54 15.47 -10.66 -1.19
N GLU A 55 16.62 -10.71 -1.87
CA GLU A 55 17.10 -9.58 -2.70
C GLU A 55 16.28 -9.40 -4.00
N SER A 56 15.41 -10.36 -4.35
CA SER A 56 14.71 -10.36 -5.64
C SER A 56 13.38 -9.60 -5.66
N MET A 57 12.90 -9.13 -4.49
CA MET A 57 11.64 -8.39 -4.27
C MET A 57 10.71 -8.39 -5.50
N GLN A 58 9.92 -9.45 -5.64
CA GLN A 58 8.97 -9.56 -6.74
C GLN A 58 7.57 -9.18 -6.27
N LEU A 59 7.11 -8.00 -6.67
CA LEU A 59 5.70 -7.65 -6.54
C LEU A 59 4.90 -8.28 -7.68
N PHE A 60 3.71 -8.77 -7.35
CA PHE A 60 2.71 -9.27 -8.28
C PHE A 60 1.31 -8.98 -7.72
N ALA A 61 0.30 -8.95 -8.58
CA ALA A 61 -1.09 -8.74 -8.18
C ALA A 61 -1.73 -10.07 -7.77
N ASN A 62 -2.58 -10.00 -6.74
CA ASN A 62 -3.44 -11.09 -6.31
C ASN A 62 -4.88 -10.83 -6.77
N ASP A 63 -5.69 -11.87 -6.85
CA ASP A 63 -7.11 -11.76 -7.10
C ASP A 63 -7.89 -11.50 -5.79
N TYR A 64 -9.14 -11.03 -5.94
CA TYR A 64 -10.02 -10.82 -4.80
C TYR A 64 -10.34 -12.16 -4.11
N GLY A 65 -9.98 -12.27 -2.83
CA GLY A 65 -10.23 -13.45 -2.01
C GLY A 65 -9.12 -14.50 -2.01
N ASP A 66 -8.01 -14.23 -2.70
CA ASP A 66 -6.79 -15.05 -2.61
C ASP A 66 -6.30 -15.21 -1.17
N SER A 67 -5.52 -16.27 -0.95
CA SER A 67 -4.85 -16.46 0.34
C SER A 67 -3.77 -15.41 0.53
N PHE A 68 -3.77 -14.73 1.68
CA PHE A 68 -2.71 -13.77 2.01
C PHE A 68 -1.31 -14.42 2.07
N ALA A 69 -1.24 -15.72 2.37
CA ALA A 69 0.02 -16.47 2.36
C ALA A 69 0.67 -16.52 0.96
N GLU A 70 -0.14 -16.37 -0.09
CA GLU A 70 0.28 -16.31 -1.50
C GLU A 70 0.47 -14.87 -1.98
N SER A 71 0.39 -13.88 -1.09
CA SER A 71 0.72 -12.50 -1.44
C SER A 71 2.22 -12.35 -1.71
N PRO A 72 2.66 -11.23 -2.32
CA PRO A 72 4.07 -10.95 -2.42
C PRO A 72 4.78 -10.86 -1.06
N ASN A 73 4.05 -10.81 0.05
CA ASN A 73 4.58 -10.69 1.40
C ASN A 73 5.58 -9.52 1.47
N VAL A 74 5.22 -8.30 1.09
CA VAL A 74 6.16 -7.16 1.07
C VAL A 74 5.58 -6.01 1.86
N GLY A 75 6.37 -5.49 2.80
CA GLY A 75 6.04 -4.25 3.52
C GLY A 75 4.72 -4.32 4.29
N PHE A 76 3.81 -3.38 4.04
CA PHE A 76 2.54 -3.24 4.78
C PHE A 76 1.32 -3.24 3.86
N ASP A 77 0.34 -4.05 4.26
CA ASP A 77 -0.95 -4.23 3.61
C ASP A 77 -2.11 -3.71 4.48
N GLU A 78 -3.25 -3.43 3.84
CA GLU A 78 -4.47 -3.01 4.52
C GLU A 78 -5.43 -4.17 4.74
N CYS A 79 -5.65 -4.51 6.00
CA CYS A 79 -6.49 -5.63 6.40
C CYS A 79 -7.88 -5.14 6.84
N PHE A 80 -8.82 -5.02 5.90
CA PHE A 80 -10.14 -4.44 6.18
C PHE A 80 -11.27 -5.09 5.36
N PRO A 81 -12.45 -5.41 5.96
CA PRO A 81 -12.85 -5.17 7.34
C PRO A 81 -12.56 -6.33 8.30
N SER A 82 -12.01 -7.43 7.81
CA SER A 82 -11.73 -8.65 8.58
C SER A 82 -10.26 -9.05 8.47
N ILE A 83 -9.75 -9.72 9.52
CA ILE A 83 -8.41 -10.31 9.53
C ILE A 83 -8.45 -11.74 9.00
N GLU A 84 -9.36 -12.54 9.54
CA GLU A 84 -9.59 -13.92 9.12
C GLU A 84 -10.87 -14.01 8.28
N ALA A 85 -10.94 -15.04 7.45
CA ALA A 85 -12.16 -15.33 6.70
C ALA A 85 -13.32 -15.64 7.66
N CYS A 86 -14.46 -14.96 7.50
CA CYS A 86 -15.59 -15.10 8.40
C CYS A 86 -16.93 -14.91 7.70
N ASP A 87 -17.99 -15.40 8.33
CA ASP A 87 -19.36 -15.14 7.93
C ASP A 87 -19.96 -14.08 8.85
N TRP A 88 -20.42 -12.98 8.26
CA TRP A 88 -21.01 -11.87 9.00
C TRP A 88 -22.23 -11.32 8.29
N GLN A 89 -23.38 -11.32 8.98
CA GLN A 89 -24.66 -10.81 8.45
C GLN A 89 -25.00 -11.34 7.05
N GLY A 90 -24.82 -12.65 6.82
CA GLY A 90 -25.12 -13.29 5.54
C GLY A 90 -24.11 -13.05 4.42
N ARG A 91 -22.95 -12.45 4.72
CA ARG A 91 -21.84 -12.24 3.77
C ARG A 91 -20.62 -13.04 4.21
N ARG A 92 -19.95 -13.68 3.25
CA ARG A 92 -18.67 -14.36 3.46
C ARG A 92 -17.54 -13.39 3.13
N LEU A 93 -16.82 -12.95 4.17
CA LEU A 93 -15.67 -12.07 4.02
C LEU A 93 -14.38 -12.90 3.83
N PRO A 94 -13.50 -12.50 2.91
CA PRO A 94 -12.24 -13.19 2.68
C PRO A 94 -11.23 -12.97 3.82
N CYS A 95 -10.18 -13.81 3.83
CA CYS A 95 -9.03 -13.59 4.70
C CYS A 95 -8.32 -12.29 4.31
N HIS A 96 -7.84 -11.55 5.29
CA HIS A 96 -7.22 -10.23 5.15
C HIS A 96 -8.16 -9.14 4.57
N GLY A 97 -9.45 -9.44 4.49
CA GLY A 97 -10.46 -8.48 4.07
C GLY A 97 -10.45 -8.22 2.56
N GLU A 98 -11.09 -7.13 2.17
CA GLU A 98 -11.55 -6.87 0.80
C GLU A 98 -10.63 -5.95 0.00
N VAL A 99 -9.66 -5.31 0.67
CA VAL A 99 -8.97 -4.13 0.11
C VAL A 99 -7.49 -4.35 -0.19
N TRP A 100 -6.87 -5.40 0.36
CA TRP A 100 -5.42 -5.61 0.24
C TRP A 100 -4.96 -6.04 -1.16
N SER A 101 -5.79 -6.79 -1.90
CA SER A 101 -5.41 -7.35 -3.21
C SER A 101 -5.94 -6.54 -4.40
N VAL A 102 -6.73 -5.50 -4.16
CA VAL A 102 -7.39 -4.72 -5.22
C VAL A 102 -6.67 -3.38 -5.46
N PRO A 103 -6.73 -2.80 -6.67
CA PRO A 103 -6.15 -1.50 -6.93
C PRO A 103 -6.92 -0.38 -6.23
N TRP A 104 -6.20 0.58 -5.66
CA TRP A 104 -6.77 1.79 -5.07
C TRP A 104 -6.57 2.98 -6.02
N GLU A 105 -7.51 3.91 -5.98
CA GLU A 105 -7.44 5.15 -6.74
C GLU A 105 -6.52 6.14 -6.04
N LEU A 106 -5.58 6.75 -6.78
CA LEU A 106 -4.69 7.79 -6.27
C LEU A 106 -5.25 9.19 -6.57
N ASP A 107 -5.32 10.04 -5.55
CA ASP A 107 -5.58 11.47 -5.73
C ASP A 107 -4.31 12.19 -6.19
N GLU A 108 -4.22 12.46 -7.49
CA GLU A 108 -3.11 13.19 -8.10
C GLU A 108 -3.03 14.65 -7.61
N GLN A 109 -4.13 15.28 -7.19
CA GLN A 109 -4.07 16.65 -6.64
C GLN A 109 -3.45 16.64 -5.24
N ALA A 110 -3.76 15.64 -4.41
CA ALA A 110 -3.08 15.44 -3.12
C ALA A 110 -1.60 15.15 -3.32
N TRP A 111 -1.25 14.36 -4.34
CA TRP A 111 0.14 14.07 -4.69
C TRP A 111 0.94 15.35 -4.98
N GLU A 112 0.39 16.28 -5.76
CA GLU A 112 1.03 17.58 -6.03
C GLU A 112 1.17 18.46 -4.78
N ARG A 113 0.48 18.14 -3.68
CA ARG A 113 0.65 18.76 -2.36
C ARG A 113 1.59 18.00 -1.42
N GLY A 114 2.19 16.90 -1.87
CA GLY A 114 3.10 16.10 -1.05
C GLY A 114 2.42 15.08 -0.15
N ILE A 115 1.19 14.69 -0.47
CA ILE A 115 0.42 13.69 0.26
C ILE A 115 0.11 12.53 -0.70
N ILE A 116 0.40 11.29 -0.32
CA ILE A 116 -0.14 10.14 -1.05
C ILE A 116 -1.51 9.84 -0.44
N SER A 117 -2.58 10.24 -1.13
CA SER A 117 -3.96 9.96 -0.74
C SER A 117 -4.53 8.91 -1.68
N THR A 118 -4.95 7.77 -1.14
CA THR A 118 -5.52 6.65 -1.91
C THR A 118 -6.88 6.26 -1.38
N THR A 119 -7.80 5.90 -2.27
CA THR A 119 -9.19 5.52 -1.93
C THR A 119 -9.57 4.19 -2.55
N VAL A 120 -10.40 3.41 -1.86
CA VAL A 120 -10.99 2.16 -2.36
C VAL A 120 -12.40 1.97 -1.80
N THR A 121 -13.30 1.44 -2.60
CA THR A 121 -14.62 0.99 -2.15
C THR A 121 -14.61 -0.52 -1.96
N CYS A 122 -15.09 -1.01 -0.82
CA CYS A 122 -15.21 -2.44 -0.56
C CYS A 122 -16.22 -3.09 -1.52
N ARG A 123 -15.94 -4.33 -1.95
CA ARG A 123 -16.79 -5.03 -2.92
C ARG A 123 -18.12 -5.50 -2.32
N GLN A 124 -18.10 -6.01 -1.10
CA GLN A 124 -19.26 -6.57 -0.39
C GLN A 124 -19.69 -5.70 0.79
N SER A 125 -18.74 -5.00 1.44
CA SER A 125 -19.06 -4.12 2.56
C SER A 125 -19.44 -2.71 2.11
N PRO A 126 -20.39 -2.06 2.78
CA PRO A 126 -20.83 -0.71 2.43
C PRO A 126 -19.85 0.35 2.98
N PHE A 127 -18.56 0.19 2.66
CA PHE A 127 -17.49 1.04 3.15
C PHE A 127 -16.63 1.54 2.00
N GLU A 128 -16.21 2.79 2.14
CA GLU A 128 -15.12 3.38 1.38
C GLU A 128 -13.97 3.68 2.35
N LEU A 129 -12.76 3.25 2.00
CA LEU A 129 -11.55 3.56 2.74
C LEU A 129 -10.80 4.67 2.00
N ASN A 130 -10.43 5.72 2.74
CA ASN A 130 -9.44 6.69 2.31
C ASN A 130 -8.23 6.59 3.24
N ARG A 131 -7.02 6.56 2.67
CA ARG A 131 -5.77 6.59 3.44
C ARG A 131 -4.85 7.67 2.91
N GLN A 132 -4.29 8.44 3.84
CA GLN A 132 -3.35 9.52 3.54
C GLN A 132 -2.00 9.25 4.22
N VAL A 133 -0.93 9.44 3.46
CA VAL A 133 0.45 9.32 3.94
C VAL A 133 1.21 10.61 3.64
N SER A 134 1.86 11.16 4.67
CA SER A 134 2.72 12.33 4.63
C SER A 134 3.94 12.13 5.54
N ILE A 135 5.06 12.81 5.25
CA ILE A 135 6.34 12.67 5.98
C ILE A 135 7.08 13.98 6.15
#